data_AF-T5A5T9-F1
#
_entry.id   AF-T5A5T9-F1
#
_cell.length_a   1.000
_cell.length_b   1.000
_cell.length_c   1.000
_cell.angle_alpha   90.00
_cell.angle_beta   90.00
_cell.angle_gamma   90.00
#
_symmetry.space_group_name_H-M   'P 1'
#
loop_
_entity.id
_entity.type
_entity.pdbx_description
1 polymer ?
#
loop_
_entity_poly.entity_id
_entity_poly.type
_entity_poly.pdbx_seq_one_letter_code
_entity_poly.pdbx_strand_id
1 'polypeptide(L)'
;MSERTLVIDGEYIHISAASGGKTVHDGKSTTVHFSNVIGCKVPRKHPANVKLVIYKASETKRYDFEARSADEAAEIVAELTKGFSPYRDGYHG
;
A
#
# COMPACT_ATOMS: atom_id res chain seq x y z
N MET A 1 7.99 -1.93 -16.48
CA MET A 1 7.13 -1.86 -15.28
C MET A 1 7.78 -0.90 -14.31
N SER A 2 7.05 0.06 -13.73
CA SER A 2 7.60 0.87 -12.65
C SER A 2 7.56 0.05 -11.37
N GLU A 3 8.69 -0.59 -11.05
CA GLU A 3 8.86 -1.30 -9.79
C GLU A 3 8.76 -0.28 -8.64
N ARG A 4 7.91 -0.56 -7.66
CA ARG A 4 7.72 0.28 -6.47
C ARG A 4 7.83 -0.59 -5.24
N THR A 5 8.66 -0.18 -4.30
CA THR A 5 8.85 -0.89 -3.03
C THR A 5 7.90 -0.31 -2.00
N LEU A 6 7.13 -1.18 -1.35
CA LEU A 6 6.32 -0.86 -0.19
C LEU A 6 7.06 -1.38 1.05
N VAL A 7 7.27 -0.49 2.02
CA VAL A 7 7.87 -0.80 3.32
C VAL A 7 6.84 -0.45 4.38
N ILE A 8 6.67 -1.34 5.35
CA ILE A 8 5.81 -1.13 6.51
C ILE A 8 6.72 -0.89 7.70
N ASP A 9 6.62 0.28 8.33
CA ASP A 9 7.38 0.68 9.51
C ASP A 9 6.39 1.02 10.63
N GLY A 10 6.13 0.05 11.51
CA GLY A 10 5.14 0.18 12.57
C GLY A 10 3.74 0.49 12.01
N GLU A 11 3.29 1.72 12.19
CA GLU A 11 1.98 2.23 11.74
C GLU A 11 2.03 3.02 10.41
N TYR A 12 3.21 3.15 9.81
CA TYR A 12 3.44 3.93 8.61
C TYR A 12 3.83 3.03 7.42
N ILE A 13 3.27 3.34 6.25
CA ILE A 13 3.60 2.71 4.98
C ILE A 13 4.42 3.68 4.15
N HIS A 14 5.60 3.25 3.72
CA HIS A 14 6.50 3.99 2.84
C HIS A 14 6.50 3.35 1.46
N ILE A 15 6.04 4.09 0.44
CA ILE A 15 6.03 3.62 -0.95
C ILE A 15 7.08 4.41 -1.73
N SER A 16 8.13 3.75 -2.21
CA SER A 16 9.19 4.37 -3.03
C SER A 16 9.25 3.77 -4.43
N ALA A 17 9.68 4.54 -5.43
CA ALA A 17 9.97 4.00 -6.76
C ALA A 17 11.34 3.29 -6.74
N ALA A 18 11.42 2.08 -7.32
CA ALA A 18 12.62 1.23 -7.28
C ALA A 18 13.69 1.62 -8.31
N SER A 19 13.42 2.55 -9.23
CA SER A 19 14.41 3.03 -10.20
C SER A 19 15.13 4.26 -9.68
N GLY A 20 16.36 4.08 -9.21
CA GLY A 20 17.25 5.14 -8.75
C GLY A 20 17.57 6.19 -9.81
N GLY A 21 17.70 7.44 -9.38
CA GLY A 21 18.10 8.53 -10.27
C GLY A 21 17.94 9.90 -9.63
N LYS A 22 18.91 10.27 -8.78
CA LYS A 22 19.45 11.63 -8.65
C LYS A 22 18.43 12.78 -8.83
N THR A 23 17.85 13.26 -7.73
CA THR A 23 17.74 14.70 -7.40
C THR A 23 17.01 14.83 -6.07
N VAL A 24 17.57 15.66 -5.21
CA VAL A 24 17.14 15.93 -3.82
C VAL A 24 15.74 16.58 -3.72
N HIS A 25 14.94 16.66 -4.80
CA HIS A 25 13.67 17.40 -4.77
C HIS A 25 12.43 16.79 -5.47
N ASP A 26 12.47 15.62 -6.15
CA ASP A 26 11.24 15.03 -6.75
C ASP A 26 11.21 13.49 -6.79
N GLY A 27 11.91 12.81 -5.90
CA GLY A 27 11.70 11.37 -5.69
C GLY A 27 10.50 11.14 -4.77
N LYS A 28 9.27 11.07 -5.29
CA LYS A 28 8.03 10.97 -4.49
C LYS A 28 7.91 9.66 -3.70
N SER A 29 8.67 9.53 -2.62
CA SER A 29 8.42 8.56 -1.55
C SER A 29 7.12 8.95 -0.85
N THR A 30 6.12 8.09 -0.98
CA THR A 30 4.80 8.31 -0.40
C THR A 30 4.75 7.61 0.95
N THR A 31 5.01 8.37 2.02
CA THR A 31 4.72 7.93 3.38
C THR A 31 3.26 8.20 3.74
N VAL A 32 2.58 7.23 4.32
CA VAL A 32 1.18 7.33 4.73
C VAL A 32 0.93 6.51 5.99
N HIS A 33 0.17 7.06 6.94
CA HIS A 33 -0.22 6.34 8.15
C HIS A 33 -1.32 5.32 7.86
N PHE A 34 -1.42 4.24 8.64
CA PHE A 34 -2.50 3.25 8.50
C PHE A 34 -3.90 3.87 8.57
N SER A 35 -4.09 4.94 9.36
CA SER A 35 -5.36 5.69 9.39
C SER A 35 -5.78 6.30 8.05
N ASN A 36 -4.83 6.50 7.13
CA ASN A 36 -5.08 7.03 5.79
C ASN A 36 -5.23 5.91 4.76
N VAL A 37 -5.16 4.64 5.15
CA VAL A 37 -5.41 3.52 4.24
C VAL A 37 -6.91 3.31 4.10
N ILE A 38 -7.42 3.55 2.89
CA ILE A 38 -8.83 3.34 2.56
C ILE A 38 -9.11 1.83 2.45
N GLY A 39 -8.17 1.07 1.88
CA GLY A 39 -8.28 -0.38 1.86
C GLY A 39 -7.22 -1.08 1.04
N CYS A 40 -7.04 -2.36 1.33
CA CYS A 40 -6.14 -3.23 0.61
C CYS A 40 -6.88 -4.53 0.24
N LYS A 41 -6.74 -5.01 -1.01
CA LYS A 41 -7.39 -6.24 -1.46
C LYS A 41 -6.64 -6.96 -2.57
N VAL A 42 -6.70 -8.28 -2.57
CA VAL A 42 -6.28 -9.13 -3.69
C VAL A 42 -7.48 -9.41 -4.61
N PRO A 43 -7.43 -9.14 -5.92
CA PRO A 43 -8.48 -9.54 -6.84
C PRO A 43 -8.43 -11.06 -7.09
N ARG A 44 -9.59 -11.73 -6.99
CA ARG A 44 -9.71 -13.19 -7.25
C ARG A 44 -9.19 -13.61 -8.63
N LYS A 45 -9.24 -12.72 -9.62
CA LYS A 45 -8.75 -12.98 -10.99
C LYS A 45 -7.23 -12.97 -11.09
N HIS A 46 -6.54 -12.22 -10.23
CA HIS A 46 -5.08 -12.11 -10.18
C HIS A 46 -4.63 -12.23 -8.73
N PRO A 47 -4.50 -13.46 -8.21
CA PRO A 47 -4.25 -13.66 -6.79
C PRO A 47 -2.85 -13.18 -6.35
N ALA A 48 -1.92 -12.96 -7.28
CA ALA A 48 -0.62 -12.35 -7.00
C ALA A 48 -0.65 -10.79 -7.06
N ASN A 49 -1.79 -10.17 -7.36
CA ASN A 49 -1.90 -8.71 -7.45
C ASN A 49 -2.49 -8.16 -6.15
N VAL A 50 -1.89 -7.12 -5.59
CA VAL A 50 -2.34 -6.45 -4.36
C VAL A 50 -2.75 -5.04 -4.71
N LYS A 51 -4.03 -4.72 -4.48
CA LYS A 51 -4.59 -3.38 -4.70
C LYS A 51 -4.63 -2.63 -3.39
N LEU A 52 -3.79 -1.61 -3.25
CA LEU A 52 -3.76 -0.71 -2.11
C LEU A 52 -4.36 0.64 -2.49
N VAL A 53 -5.30 1.13 -1.68
CA VAL A 53 -5.94 2.43 -1.84
C VAL A 53 -5.67 3.24 -0.59
N ILE A 54 -5.07 4.41 -0.76
CA ILE A 54 -4.72 5.33 0.33
C ILE A 54 -5.31 6.70 0.05
N TYR A 55 -5.57 7.45 1.11
CA TYR A 55 -5.98 8.84 1.06
C TYR A 55 -4.81 9.72 1.49
N LYS A 56 -4.34 10.60 0.61
CA LYS A 56 -3.22 11.50 0.92
C LYS A 56 -3.37 12.82 0.19
N ALA A 57 -3.10 13.93 0.87
CA ALA A 57 -3.16 15.27 0.30
C ALA A 57 -4.51 15.58 -0.38
N SER A 58 -5.61 15.22 0.30
CA SER A 58 -6.99 15.38 -0.16
C SER A 58 -7.37 14.57 -1.42
N GLU A 59 -6.52 13.64 -1.86
CA GLU A 59 -6.75 12.78 -3.02
C GLU A 59 -6.64 11.30 -2.67
N THR A 60 -7.42 10.47 -3.35
CA THR A 60 -7.31 9.01 -3.27
C THR A 60 -6.26 8.50 -4.25
N LYS A 61 -5.18 7.89 -3.75
CA LYS A 61 -4.18 7.21 -4.57
C LYS A 61 -4.40 5.71 -4.55
N ARG A 62 -4.38 5.11 -5.75
CA ARG A 62 -4.53 3.67 -5.96
C ARG A 62 -3.21 3.12 -6.47
N TYR A 63 -2.71 2.11 -5.79
CA TYR A 63 -1.50 1.39 -6.12
C TYR A 63 -1.86 -0.06 -6.41
N ASP A 64 -1.32 -0.59 -7.49
CA ASP A 64 -1.39 -2.00 -7.85
C ASP A 64 0.03 -2.53 -7.71
N PHE A 65 0.22 -3.47 -6.79
CA PHE A 65 1.48 -4.14 -6.52
C PHE A 65 1.38 -5.57 -7.01
N GLU A 66 2.45 -6.08 -7.61
CA GLU A 66 2.57 -7.49 -7.94
C GLU A 66 3.46 -8.15 -6.89
N ALA A 67 2.90 -9.10 -6.16
CA ALA A 67 3.65 -9.93 -5.24
C ALA A 67 4.30 -11.08 -6.02
N ARG A 68 5.29 -11.72 -5.41
CA ARG A 68 5.98 -12.87 -6.00
C ARG A 68 5.06 -14.07 -6.19
N SER A 69 4.02 -14.19 -5.37
CA SER A 69 3.07 -15.30 -5.40
C SER A 69 1.72 -14.91 -4.79
N ALA A 70 0.71 -15.72 -5.08
CA ALA A 70 -0.63 -15.54 -4.53
C ALA A 70 -0.68 -15.57 -2.99
N ASP A 71 0.14 -16.45 -2.40
CA ASP A 71 0.30 -16.59 -0.96
C ASP A 71 0.88 -15.32 -0.34
N GLU A 72 2.00 -14.84 -0.88
CA GLU A 72 2.65 -13.58 -0.46
C GLU A 72 1.70 -12.38 -0.59
N ALA A 73 0.94 -12.29 -1.69
CA ALA A 73 -0.09 -11.25 -1.85
C ALA A 73 -1.16 -11.31 -0.76
N ALA A 74 -1.62 -12.52 -0.41
CA ALA A 74 -2.61 -12.72 0.63
C ALA A 74 -2.06 -12.36 2.02
N GLU A 75 -0.81 -12.73 2.31
CA GLU A 75 -0.12 -12.36 3.55
C GLU A 75 0.02 -10.84 3.68
N ILE A 76 0.50 -10.15 2.64
CA ILE A 76 0.64 -8.69 2.63
C ILE A 76 -0.72 -8.01 2.88
N VAL A 77 -1.78 -8.46 2.20
CA VAL A 77 -3.12 -7.91 2.43
C VAL A 77 -3.62 -8.19 3.84
N ALA A 78 -3.37 -9.38 4.37
CA ALA A 78 -3.78 -9.74 5.72
C ALA A 78 -3.05 -8.90 6.78
N GLU A 79 -1.75 -8.68 6.61
CA GLU A 79 -0.93 -7.88 7.52
C GLU A 79 -1.35 -6.40 7.47
N LEU A 80 -1.46 -5.83 6.27
CA LEU A 80 -1.96 -4.46 6.09
C LEU A 80 -3.35 -4.32 6.70
N THR A 81 -4.25 -5.27 6.42
CA THR A 81 -5.60 -5.27 6.97
C THR A 81 -5.58 -5.30 8.48
N LYS A 82 -4.79 -6.15 9.12
CA LYS A 82 -4.63 -6.17 10.58
C LYS A 82 -4.11 -4.83 11.11
N GLY A 83 -3.12 -4.23 10.45
CA GLY A 83 -2.52 -2.96 10.84
C GLY A 83 -3.49 -1.78 10.75
N PHE A 84 -4.23 -1.65 9.64
CA PHE A 84 -5.20 -0.56 9.47
C PHE A 84 -6.60 -0.87 10.03
N SER A 85 -6.92 -2.13 10.37
CA SER A 85 -8.22 -2.55 10.90
C SER A 85 -8.67 -1.70 12.09
N PRO A 86 -7.86 -1.47 13.14
CA PRO A 86 -8.29 -0.64 14.27
C PRO A 86 -8.61 0.80 13.88
N TYR A 87 -8.03 1.32 12.80
CA TYR A 87 -8.33 2.66 12.28
C TYR A 87 -9.56 2.69 11.37
N ARG A 88 -9.99 1.53 10.85
CA ARG A 88 -11.15 1.39 9.95
C ARG A 88 -12.42 0.90 10.63
N ASP A 89 -12.31 0.19 11.75
CA ASP A 89 -13.46 -0.33 12.49
C ASP A 89 -14.38 0.80 13.02
N GLY A 90 -13.89 2.04 13.05
CA GLY A 90 -14.72 3.24 13.27
C GLY A 90 -15.68 3.62 12.13
N TYR A 91 -15.74 2.86 11.02
CA TYR A 91 -16.63 3.09 9.86
C TYR A 91 -17.62 1.95 9.62
N HIS A 92 -18.08 1.28 10.68
CA HIS A 92 -19.32 0.49 10.64
C HIS A 92 -20.45 1.35 11.23
N GLY A 93 -21.01 2.23 10.40
CA GLY A 93 -22.23 3.00 10.64
C GLY A 93 -23.23 2.74 9.54
#